data_AF-A8F714-F1
#
_entry.id   AF-A8F714-F1
#
_cell.length_a   1.000
_cell.length_b   1.000
_cell.length_c   1.000
_cell.angle_alpha   90.00
_cell.angle_beta   90.00
_cell.angle_gamma   90.00
#
_symmetry.space_group_name_H-M   'P 1'
#
loop_
_entity.id
_entity.type
_entity.pdbx_description
1 polymer ?
#
loop_
_entity_poly.entity_id
_entity_poly.type
_entity_poly.pdbx_seq_one_letter_code
_entity_poly.pdbx_strand_id
1 'polypeptide(L)'
;MVISKIASMLRSIMNLEVVEMNKNRLLFWIPRVLCIAYILFISLFAFDAFSEKVTVSESILAFLIHLIPTAILLVALIISWKWEWIGGILFIIFPAIYLTVARGQSFLTYLIICTPLVLISVLFFVSWFLQNKKYRKIR
;
A
#
# COMPACT_ATOMS: atom_id res chain seq x y z
N MET A 1 -7.28 -15.98 -43.95
CA MET A 1 -5.87 -15.56 -43.86
C MET A 1 -5.69 -14.11 -43.38
N VAL A 2 -6.53 -13.16 -43.82
CA VAL A 2 -6.44 -11.74 -43.39
C VAL A 2 -6.84 -11.53 -41.92
N ILE A 3 -7.93 -12.15 -41.47
CA ILE A 3 -8.46 -11.98 -40.11
C ILE A 3 -7.49 -12.48 -39.03
N SER A 4 -6.81 -13.61 -39.26
CA SER A 4 -5.83 -14.15 -38.30
C SER A 4 -4.58 -13.28 -38.19
N LYS A 5 -4.16 -12.62 -39.28
CA LYS A 5 -3.00 -11.71 -39.31
C LYS A 5 -3.29 -10.40 -38.59
N ILE A 6 -4.52 -9.88 -38.72
CA ILE A 6 -5.00 -8.72 -37.97
C ILE A 6 -5.11 -9.06 -36.48
N ALA A 7 -5.69 -10.21 -36.15
CA ALA A 7 -5.81 -10.67 -34.76
C ALA A 7 -4.43 -10.90 -34.09
N SER A 8 -3.42 -11.39 -34.81
CA SER A 8 -2.07 -11.53 -34.28
C SER A 8 -1.34 -10.19 -34.14
N MET A 9 -1.57 -9.25 -35.08
CA MET A 9 -1.00 -7.90 -35.03
C MET A 9 -1.58 -7.09 -33.87
N LEU A 10 -2.90 -7.16 -33.65
CA LEU A 10 -3.54 -6.53 -32.48
C LEU A 10 -3.06 -7.15 -31.17
N ARG A 11 -2.87 -8.47 -31.11
CA ARG A 11 -2.28 -9.15 -29.94
C ARG A 11 -0.83 -8.73 -29.70
N SER A 12 -0.07 -8.49 -30.77
CA SER A 12 1.30 -7.97 -30.69
C SER A 12 1.31 -6.53 -30.17
N ILE A 13 0.44 -5.66 -30.70
CA ILE A 13 0.36 -4.25 -30.28
C ILE A 13 -0.11 -4.14 -28.83
N MET A 14 -1.16 -4.87 -28.44
CA MET A 14 -1.62 -4.91 -27.05
C MET A 14 -0.57 -5.52 -26.09
N ASN A 15 0.20 -6.52 -26.54
CA ASN A 15 1.29 -7.04 -25.73
C ASN A 15 2.47 -6.04 -25.65
N LEU A 16 2.76 -5.26 -26.68
CA LEU A 16 3.89 -4.33 -26.65
C LEU A 16 3.64 -3.13 -25.72
N GLU A 17 2.42 -2.59 -25.67
CA GLU A 17 2.08 -1.49 -24.75
C GLU A 17 1.97 -1.94 -23.29
N VAL A 18 1.50 -3.16 -23.04
CA VAL A 18 1.30 -3.67 -21.66
C VAL A 18 2.55 -4.36 -21.09
N VAL A 19 3.46 -4.88 -21.93
CA VAL A 19 4.61 -5.70 -21.49
C VAL A 19 5.92 -4.92 -21.32
N GLU A 20 6.06 -3.69 -21.84
CA GLU A 20 7.29 -2.89 -21.64
C GLU A 20 7.37 -2.13 -20.31
N MET A 21 6.48 -2.38 -19.35
CA MET A 21 6.81 -2.07 -17.96
C MET A 21 7.89 -3.03 -17.47
N ASN A 22 9.15 -2.58 -17.52
CA ASN A 22 10.29 -3.30 -16.96
C ASN A 22 9.91 -3.90 -15.59
N LYS A 23 9.92 -5.24 -15.47
CA LYS A 23 9.50 -5.97 -14.25
C LYS A 23 10.10 -5.39 -12.96
N ASN A 24 11.30 -4.81 -13.05
CA ASN A 24 11.95 -4.13 -11.92
C ASN A 24 11.21 -2.84 -11.50
N ARG A 25 10.70 -2.06 -12.46
CA ARG A 25 9.86 -0.89 -12.16
C ARG A 25 8.54 -1.30 -11.52
N LEU A 26 7.91 -2.37 -11.99
CA LEU A 26 6.67 -2.88 -11.39
C LEU A 26 6.89 -3.31 -9.94
N LEU A 27 7.90 -4.14 -9.69
CA LEU A 27 8.24 -4.61 -8.35
C LEU A 27 8.55 -3.45 -7.39
N PHE A 28 9.19 -2.40 -7.89
CA PHE A 28 9.44 -1.19 -7.12
C PHE A 28 8.15 -0.42 -6.82
N TRP A 29 7.35 -0.09 -7.83
CA TRP A 29 6.23 0.85 -7.69
C TRP A 29 4.96 0.25 -7.07
N ILE A 30 4.62 -1.01 -7.36
CA ILE A 30 3.39 -1.66 -6.86
C ILE A 30 3.22 -1.51 -5.34
N PRO A 31 4.18 -1.89 -4.48
CA PRO A 31 4.02 -1.76 -3.03
C PRO A 31 3.81 -0.31 -2.58
N ARG A 32 4.43 0.69 -3.24
CA ARG A 32 4.26 2.11 -2.88
C ARG A 32 2.88 2.62 -3.26
N VAL A 33 2.44 2.35 -4.49
CA VAL A 33 1.13 2.81 -4.95
C VAL A 33 0.02 2.22 -4.09
N LEU A 34 0.10 0.92 -3.77
CA LEU A 34 -0.86 0.28 -2.86
C LEU A 34 -0.77 0.84 -1.44
N CYS A 35 0.43 1.15 -0.94
CA CYS A 35 0.60 1.80 0.36
C CYS A 35 0.00 3.20 0.39
N ILE A 36 0.20 4.01 -0.65
CA ILE A 36 -0.43 5.34 -0.79
C ILE A 36 -1.95 5.21 -0.79
N ALA A 37 -2.50 4.28 -1.59
CA ALA A 37 -3.93 4.03 -1.63
C ALA A 37 -4.47 3.61 -0.25
N TYR A 38 -3.75 2.75 0.48
CA TYR A 38 -4.10 2.34 1.84
C TYR A 38 -4.05 3.51 2.83
N ILE A 39 -3.02 4.37 2.78
CA ILE A 39 -2.91 5.57 3.63
C ILE A 39 -4.10 6.50 3.38
N LEU A 40 -4.46 6.72 2.12
CA LEU A 40 -5.64 7.52 1.76
C LEU A 40 -6.91 6.87 2.30
N PHE A 41 -7.07 5.56 2.14
CA PHE A 41 -8.21 4.82 2.71
C PHE A 41 -8.32 4.98 4.24
N ILE A 42 -7.21 4.82 4.98
CA ILE A 42 -7.19 5.01 6.44
C ILE A 42 -7.50 6.46 6.82
N SER A 43 -7.06 7.44 6.03
CA SER A 43 -7.36 8.85 6.29
C SER A 43 -8.85 9.18 6.23
N LEU A 44 -9.65 8.41 5.48
CA LEU A 44 -11.10 8.62 5.39
C LEU A 44 -11.81 8.39 6.72
N PHE A 45 -11.29 7.50 7.57
CA PHE A 45 -11.87 7.24 8.88
C PHE A 45 -11.74 8.43 9.84
N ALA A 46 -10.76 9.32 9.62
CA ALA A 46 -10.62 10.51 10.44
C ALA A 46 -11.79 11.49 10.31
N PHE A 47 -12.57 11.40 9.21
CA PHE A 47 -13.75 12.25 9.03
C PHE A 47 -14.89 11.96 10.02
N ASP A 48 -14.85 10.85 10.77
CA ASP A 48 -15.84 10.61 11.83
C ASP A 48 -15.80 11.68 12.94
N ALA A 49 -14.69 12.40 13.06
CA ALA A 49 -14.48 13.47 14.02
C ALA A 49 -15.41 14.68 13.82
N PHE A 50 -16.05 14.80 12.66
CA PHE A 50 -17.01 15.88 12.35
C PHE A 50 -18.46 15.56 12.77
N SER A 51 -18.66 14.64 13.72
CA SER A 51 -20.00 14.27 14.20
C SER A 51 -20.76 15.40 14.91
N GLU A 52 -22.10 15.33 14.86
CA GLU A 52 -23.00 16.32 15.47
C GLU A 52 -22.88 16.27 17.00
N LYS A 53 -22.33 17.33 17.62
CA LYS A 53 -22.44 17.77 19.04
C LYS A 53 -21.23 18.59 19.55
N VAL A 54 -20.23 18.85 18.71
CA VAL A 54 -19.02 19.63 19.08
C VAL A 54 -18.87 20.89 18.23
N THR A 55 -18.11 21.86 18.72
CA THR A 55 -17.79 23.09 17.96
C THR A 55 -16.86 22.79 16.79
N VAL A 56 -16.85 23.66 15.76
CA VAL A 56 -15.99 23.49 14.58
C VAL A 56 -14.50 23.36 14.96
N SER A 57 -14.03 24.12 15.95
CA SER A 57 -12.66 24.05 16.46
C SER A 57 -12.35 22.70 17.10
N GLU A 58 -13.27 22.15 17.88
CA GLU A 58 -13.11 20.84 18.51
C GLU A 58 -13.10 19.73 17.46
N SER A 59 -13.96 19.79 16.44
CA SER A 59 -13.94 18.83 15.33
C SER A 59 -12.62 18.87 14.55
N ILE A 60 -12.06 20.06 14.28
CA ILE A 60 -10.76 20.17 13.59
C ILE A 60 -9.65 19.53 14.43
N LEU A 61 -9.61 19.79 15.74
CA LEU A 61 -8.61 19.19 16.62
C LEU A 61 -8.76 17.67 16.69
N ALA A 62 -10.00 17.18 16.86
CA ALA A 62 -10.29 15.75 16.85
C ALA A 62 -9.87 15.10 15.52
N PHE A 63 -10.18 15.73 14.39
CA PHE A 63 -9.75 15.26 13.06
C PHE A 63 -8.23 15.15 12.95
N LEU A 64 -7.48 16.17 13.39
CA LEU A 64 -6.01 16.14 13.38
C LEU A 64 -5.44 15.02 14.26
N ILE A 65 -6.06 14.74 15.41
CA ILE A 65 -5.70 13.62 16.27
C ILE A 65 -5.99 12.28 15.57
N HIS A 66 -7.14 12.14 14.92
CA HIS A 66 -7.49 10.92 14.17
C HIS A 66 -6.62 10.71 12.92
N LEU A 67 -5.91 11.73 12.44
CA LEU A 67 -4.90 11.60 11.39
C LEU A 67 -3.54 11.10 11.89
N ILE A 68 -3.29 11.02 13.19
CA ILE A 68 -2.01 10.51 13.73
C ILE A 68 -1.67 9.12 13.20
N PRO A 69 -2.56 8.10 13.22
CA PRO A 69 -2.28 6.80 12.63
C PRO A 69 -1.84 6.87 11.16
N THR A 70 -2.52 7.70 10.36
CA THR A 70 -2.21 7.96 8.95
C THR A 70 -0.83 8.60 8.78
N ALA A 71 -0.48 9.57 9.63
CA ALA A 71 0.82 10.22 9.60
C ALA A 71 1.97 9.24 9.90
N ILE A 72 1.79 8.33 10.85
CA ILE A 72 2.81 7.31 11.16
C ILE A 72 3.00 6.36 9.97
N LEU A 73 1.91 5.92 9.30
CA LEU A 73 2.01 5.11 8.09
C LEU A 73 2.71 5.85 6.94
N LEU A 74 2.47 7.16 6.80
CA LEU A 74 3.15 7.99 5.82
C LEU A 74 4.65 8.09 6.08
N VAL A 75 5.06 8.27 7.33
CA VAL A 75 6.49 8.26 7.72
C VAL A 75 7.11 6.89 7.44
N ALA A 76 6.42 5.80 7.76
CA ALA A 76 6.88 4.45 7.43
C ALA A 76 7.06 4.25 5.92
N LEU A 77 6.16 4.78 5.09
CA LEU A 77 6.28 4.77 3.64
C LEU A 77 7.51 5.56 3.16
N ILE A 78 7.74 6.76 3.69
CA ILE A 78 8.91 7.59 3.35
C ILE A 78 10.22 6.84 3.67
N ILE A 79 10.31 6.22 4.85
CA ILE A 79 11.48 5.42 5.25
C ILE A 79 11.65 4.21 4.32
N SER A 80 10.55 3.50 4.03
CA SER A 80 10.55 2.32 3.15
C SER A 80 10.92 2.64 1.70
N TRP A 81 10.84 3.91 1.29
CA TRP A 81 11.11 4.33 -0.07
C TRP A 81 12.56 4.03 -0.47
N LYS A 82 13.51 4.23 0.45
CA LYS A 82 14.93 3.87 0.29
C LYS A 82 15.27 2.48 0.83
N TRP A 83 14.57 2.02 1.88
CA TRP A 83 14.87 0.75 2.55
C TRP A 83 13.65 -0.18 2.56
N GLU A 84 13.47 -0.94 1.49
CA GLU A 84 12.27 -1.77 1.28
C GLU A 84 12.05 -2.83 2.37
N TRP A 85 13.13 -3.44 2.87
CA TRP A 85 13.04 -4.42 3.96
C TRP A 85 12.52 -3.79 5.26
N ILE A 86 12.86 -2.53 5.53
CA ILE A 86 12.30 -1.78 6.67
C ILE A 86 10.81 -1.58 6.46
N GLY A 87 10.37 -1.27 5.23
CA GLY A 87 8.95 -1.21 4.88
C GLY A 87 8.21 -2.50 5.22
N GLY A 88 8.75 -3.65 4.81
CA GLY A 88 8.18 -4.96 5.15
C GLY A 88 7.99 -5.14 6.65
N ILE A 89 8.99 -4.80 7.46
CA ILE A 89 8.93 -4.90 8.93
C ILE A 89 7.94 -3.89 9.53
N LEU A 90 8.02 -2.62 9.14
CA LEU A 90 7.15 -1.59 9.70
C LEU A 90 5.68 -1.92 9.43
N PHE A 91 5.33 -2.28 8.19
CA PHE A 91 3.94 -2.55 7.81
C PHE A 91 3.37 -3.85 8.39
N ILE A 92 4.19 -4.82 8.84
CA ILE A 92 3.67 -6.01 9.56
C ILE A 92 3.39 -5.73 11.03
N ILE A 93 4.07 -4.74 11.63
CA ILE A 93 3.90 -4.40 13.04
C ILE A 93 2.54 -3.71 13.28
N PHE A 94 2.12 -2.81 12.40
CA PHE A 94 0.82 -2.12 12.54
C PHE A 94 -0.40 -3.02 12.70
N PRO A 95 -0.66 -4.02 11.83
CA PRO A 95 -1.80 -4.91 12.00
C PRO A 95 -1.68 -5.75 13.28
N ALA A 96 -0.47 -6.12 13.71
CA ALA A 96 -0.27 -6.80 14.99
C ALA A 96 -0.65 -5.90 16.18
N ILE A 97 -0.24 -4.63 16.16
CA ILE A 97 -0.66 -3.64 17.17
C ILE A 97 -2.18 -3.47 17.13
N TYR A 98 -2.77 -3.30 15.94
CA TYR A 98 -4.22 -3.10 15.79
C TYR A 98 -5.02 -4.26 16.39
N LEU A 99 -4.64 -5.51 16.12
CA LEU A 99 -5.30 -6.70 16.68
C LEU A 99 -5.24 -6.76 18.22
N THR A 100 -4.21 -6.16 18.83
CA THR A 100 -4.05 -6.16 20.30
C THR A 100 -4.74 -4.99 20.98
N VAL A 101 -4.83 -3.83 20.32
CA VAL A 101 -5.42 -2.61 20.87
C VAL A 101 -6.91 -2.52 20.55
N ALA A 102 -7.31 -2.77 19.31
CA ALA A 102 -8.69 -2.65 18.84
C ALA A 102 -9.49 -3.94 19.07
N ARG A 103 -9.50 -4.43 20.31
CA ARG A 103 -10.21 -5.68 20.67
C ARG A 103 -11.73 -5.51 20.58
N GLY A 104 -12.43 -6.60 20.28
CA GLY A 104 -13.90 -6.64 20.22
C GLY A 104 -14.49 -6.17 18.88
N GLN A 105 -13.67 -5.83 17.89
CA GLN A 105 -14.14 -5.52 16.54
C GLN A 105 -14.65 -6.76 15.81
N SER A 106 -15.49 -6.53 14.80
CA SER A 106 -15.99 -7.61 13.95
C SER A 106 -14.85 -8.27 13.16
N PHE A 107 -15.01 -9.55 12.82
CA PHE A 107 -14.05 -10.26 11.97
C PHE A 107 -13.80 -9.53 10.64
N LEU A 108 -14.86 -8.97 10.05
CA LEU A 108 -14.79 -8.23 8.80
C LEU A 108 -13.95 -6.96 8.93
N THR A 109 -14.04 -6.26 10.07
CA THR A 109 -13.22 -5.07 10.36
C THR A 109 -11.73 -5.42 10.35
N TYR A 110 -11.34 -6.51 11.04
CA TYR A 110 -9.95 -6.95 11.03
C TYR A 110 -9.48 -7.33 9.63
N LEU A 111 -10.32 -7.99 8.84
CA LEU A 111 -9.97 -8.37 7.48
C LEU A 111 -9.74 -7.13 6.59
N ILE A 112 -10.65 -6.15 6.64
CA ILE A 112 -10.57 -4.94 5.83
C ILE A 112 -9.37 -4.06 6.21
N ILE A 113 -9.06 -3.94 7.50
CA ILE A 113 -7.96 -3.09 7.98
C ILE A 113 -6.62 -3.82 7.88
N CYS A 114 -6.51 -5.04 8.41
CA CYS A 114 -5.22 -5.71 8.53
C CYS A 114 -4.74 -6.35 7.23
N THR A 115 -5.63 -6.97 6.45
CA THR A 115 -5.23 -7.77 5.27
C THR A 115 -4.53 -6.94 4.19
N PRO A 116 -5.03 -5.75 3.78
CA PRO A 116 -4.32 -4.93 2.81
C PRO A 116 -2.92 -4.54 3.28
N LEU A 117 -2.75 -4.27 4.58
CA LEU A 117 -1.48 -3.85 5.14
C LEU A 117 -0.46 -5.01 5.22
N VAL A 118 -0.92 -6.21 5.56
CA VAL A 118 -0.12 -7.44 5.48
C VAL A 118 0.31 -7.72 4.04
N LEU A 119 -0.61 -7.57 3.07
CA LEU A 119 -0.28 -7.72 1.65
C LEU A 119 0.79 -6.71 1.21
N ILE A 120 0.66 -5.44 1.60
CA ILE A 120 1.66 -4.40 1.33
C ILE A 120 3.03 -4.79 1.94
N SER A 121 3.06 -5.27 3.17
CA SER A 121 4.29 -5.75 3.82
C SER A 121 4.96 -6.87 3.02
N VAL A 122 4.20 -7.87 2.59
CA VAL A 122 4.71 -8.97 1.76
C VAL A 122 5.28 -8.44 0.44
N LEU A 123 4.59 -7.49 -0.21
CA LEU A 123 5.06 -6.90 -1.46
C LEU A 123 6.37 -6.11 -1.28
N PHE A 124 6.55 -5.39 -0.17
CA PHE A 124 7.81 -4.73 0.16
C PHE A 124 8.95 -5.74 0.36
N PHE A 125 8.70 -6.87 1.05
CA PHE A 125 9.69 -7.93 1.17
C PHE A 125 10.03 -8.57 -0.19
N VAL A 126 9.03 -8.92 -0.99
CA VAL A 126 9.23 -9.50 -2.33
C VAL A 126 10.04 -8.56 -3.21
N SER A 127 9.69 -7.27 -3.21
CA SER A 127 10.42 -6.23 -3.92
C SER A 127 11.90 -6.21 -3.50
N TRP A 128 12.17 -6.23 -2.19
CA TRP A 128 13.53 -6.20 -1.65
C TRP A 128 14.34 -7.44 -2.05
N PHE A 129 13.76 -8.64 -1.86
CA PHE A 129 14.43 -9.91 -2.16
C PHE A 129 14.80 -10.02 -3.64
N LEU A 130 13.91 -9.63 -4.54
CA LEU A 130 14.13 -9.73 -5.98
C LEU A 130 15.10 -8.67 -6.50
N GLN A 131 15.05 -7.44 -5.98
CA GLN A 131 15.98 -6.39 -6.36
C GLN A 131 17.41 -6.65 -5.84
N ASN A 132 17.56 -7.16 -4.60
CA ASN A 132 18.88 -7.49 -4.06
C ASN A 132 19.61 -8.61 -4.81
N LYS A 133 18.88 -9.61 -5.34
CA LYS A 133 19.49 -10.66 -6.16
C LYS A 133 20.13 -10.11 -7.43
N LYS A 134 19.55 -9.05 -8.01
CA LYS A 134 20.10 -8.39 -9.20
C LYS A 134 21.42 -7.70 -8.91
N TYR A 135 21.54 -7.01 -7.78
CA TYR A 135 22.79 -6.34 -7.35
C TYR A 135 23.91 -7.33 -6.98
N ARG A 136 23.57 -8.52 -6.46
CA ARG A 136 24.58 -9.58 -6.19
C ARG A 136 25.10 -10.30 -7.44
N LYS A 137 24.40 -10.22 -8.58
CA LYS A 137 24.80 -10.92 -9.82
C LYS A 137 25.76 -10.12 -10.71
N ILE A 138 26.00 -8.85 -10.37
CA ILE A 138 26.85 -7.91 -11.13
C ILE A 138 28.22 -7.71 -10.44
N ARG A 139 28.41 -8.29 -9.24
CA ARG A 139 29.62 -8.23 -8.43
C ARG A 139 30.25 -9.61 -8.34
#